data_AF-A0A822DLC0-F1
#
_entry.id   AF-A0A822DLC0-F1
#
_cell.length_a   1.000
_cell.length_b   1.000
_cell.length_c   1.000
_cell.angle_alpha   90.00
_cell.angle_beta   90.00
_cell.angle_gamma   90.00
#
_symmetry.space_group_name_H-M   'P 1'
#
loop_
_entity.id
_entity.type
_entity.pdbx_description
1 polymer ?
#
loop_
_entity_poly.entity_id
_entity_poly.type
_entity_poly.pdbx_seq_one_letter_code
_entity_poly.pdbx_strand_id
1 'polypeptide(L)'
;MSPKTSPTIKSDVYSFAVTLWELWSRCSCLPYISLTNEELYQRIILRQLENKDDISFNLSLPPDCPKEIYDLLCECWHIDGTKRPNIADIALYFRRHIDSSRLNTVSS
;
A
#
# COMPACT_ATOMS: atom_id res chain seq x y z
N MET A 1 -6.70 -18.78 22.20
CA MET A 1 -6.16 -19.43 20.99
C MET A 1 -6.17 -18.38 19.89
N SER A 2 -5.03 -17.77 19.60
CA SER A 2 -4.94 -16.72 18.57
C SER A 2 -5.23 -17.35 17.19
N PRO A 3 -6.04 -16.73 16.32
CA PRO A 3 -6.20 -17.23 14.97
C PRO A 3 -4.83 -17.28 14.30
N LYS A 4 -4.42 -18.45 13.81
CA LYS A 4 -3.27 -18.54 12.89
C LYS A 4 -3.74 -18.02 11.54
N THR A 5 -3.63 -16.72 11.30
CA THR A 5 -3.79 -16.14 9.97
C THR A 5 -2.61 -16.58 9.11
N SER A 6 -2.86 -17.48 8.17
CA SER A 6 -1.87 -17.90 7.18
C SER A 6 -1.63 -16.76 6.18
N PRO A 7 -0.39 -16.54 5.73
CA PRO A 7 -0.09 -15.63 4.62
C PRO A 7 -0.91 -15.98 3.38
N THR A 8 -1.31 -14.97 2.62
CA THR A 8 -2.05 -15.11 1.36
C THR A 8 -1.47 -14.18 0.30
N ILE A 9 -1.70 -14.48 -0.98
CA ILE A 9 -1.32 -13.59 -2.08
C ILE A 9 -1.90 -12.17 -1.87
N LYS A 10 -3.09 -12.06 -1.29
CA LYS A 10 -3.72 -10.75 -1.01
C LYS A 10 -3.06 -10.02 0.17
N SER A 11 -2.50 -10.73 1.16
CA SER A 11 -1.66 -10.08 2.18
C SER A 11 -0.33 -9.63 1.60
N ASP A 12 0.25 -10.38 0.66
CA ASP A 12 1.49 -9.98 -0.02
C ASP A 12 1.30 -8.69 -0.83
N VAL A 13 0.14 -8.50 -1.48
CA VAL A 13 -0.21 -7.24 -2.17
C VAL A 13 -0.21 -6.04 -1.22
N TYR A 14 -0.73 -6.20 0.01
CA TYR A 14 -0.73 -5.14 1.01
C TYR A 14 0.71 -4.78 1.42
N SER A 15 1.50 -5.79 1.78
CA SER A 15 2.89 -5.61 2.18
C SER A 15 3.74 -5.02 1.06
N PHE A 16 3.51 -5.42 -0.19
CA PHE A 16 4.15 -4.84 -1.36
C PHE A 16 3.86 -3.32 -1.49
N ALA A 17 2.62 -2.89 -1.28
CA ALA A 17 2.26 -1.47 -1.29
C ALA A 17 2.91 -0.70 -0.13
N VAL A 18 3.05 -1.30 1.06
CA VAL A 18 3.84 -0.70 2.16
C VAL A 18 5.31 -0.52 1.74
N THR A 19 5.92 -1.55 1.16
CA THR A 19 7.31 -1.47 0.67
C THR A 19 7.50 -0.40 -0.40
N LEU A 20 6.55 -0.27 -1.31
CA LEU A 20 6.56 0.80 -2.31
C LEU A 20 6.48 2.18 -1.66
N TRP A 21 5.61 2.35 -0.68
CA TRP A 21 5.54 3.59 0.09
C TRP A 21 6.87 3.92 0.77
N GLU A 22 7.55 2.94 1.37
CA GLU A 22 8.89 3.12 1.97
C GLU A 22 9.93 3.54 0.92
N LEU A 23 9.90 2.95 -0.28
CA LEU A 23 10.80 3.34 -1.37
C LEU A 23 10.55 4.78 -1.81
N TRP A 24 9.30 5.20 -1.96
CA TRP A 24 8.96 6.59 -2.31
C TRP A 24 9.32 7.59 -1.23
N SER A 25 9.11 7.24 0.04
CA SER A 25 9.53 8.07 1.17
C SER A 25 11.06 8.07 1.37
N ARG A 26 11.82 7.39 0.50
CA ARG A 26 13.28 7.20 0.61
C ARG A 26 13.69 6.64 1.97
N CYS A 27 12.81 5.83 2.57
CA CYS A 27 12.94 5.30 3.91
C CYS A 27 13.19 6.37 5.00
N SER A 28 12.79 7.62 4.77
CA SER A 28 13.01 8.71 5.73
C SER A 28 12.09 8.64 6.95
N CYS A 29 11.03 7.83 6.86
CA CYS A 29 10.08 7.59 7.94
C CYS A 29 9.63 6.13 7.92
N LEU A 30 9.32 5.59 9.11
CA LEU A 30 8.79 4.25 9.26
C LEU A 30 7.28 4.24 9.02
N PRO A 31 6.73 3.20 8.36
CA PRO A 31 5.28 3.06 8.24
C PRO A 31 4.67 2.92 9.64
N TYR A 32 3.58 3.64 9.89
CA TYR A 32 2.84 3.62 11.16
C TYR A 32 3.69 3.93 12.40
N ILE A 33 4.72 4.78 12.29
CA ILE A 33 5.70 5.08 13.36
C ILE A 33 5.08 5.50 14.71
N SER A 34 3.87 6.05 14.70
CA SER A 34 3.16 6.47 15.91
C SER A 34 2.46 5.33 16.66
N LEU A 35 2.55 4.09 16.18
CA LEU A 35 1.85 2.93 16.74
C LEU A 35 2.85 1.84 17.12
N THR A 36 2.60 1.19 18.24
CA THR A 36 3.21 -0.11 18.54
C THR A 36 2.63 -1.20 17.65
N ASN A 37 3.34 -2.33 17.51
CA ASN A 37 2.85 -3.49 16.76
C ASN A 37 1.50 -4.01 17.28
N GLU A 38 1.28 -3.96 18.60
CA GLU A 38 0.04 -4.39 19.23
C GLU A 38 -1.11 -3.44 18.89
N GLU A 39 -0.91 -2.12 19.00
CA GLU A 39 -1.91 -1.12 18.62
C GLU A 39 -2.24 -1.17 17.13
N LEU A 40 -1.22 -1.35 16.27
CA LEU A 40 -1.41 -1.50 14.84
C LEU A 40 -2.28 -2.72 14.53
N TYR A 41 -1.95 -3.87 15.11
CA TYR A 41 -2.72 -5.10 14.96
C TYR A 41 -4.16 -4.92 15.42
N GLN A 42 -4.37 -4.37 16.62
CA GLN A 42 -5.71 -4.12 17.15
C GLN A 42 -6.52 -3.19 16.24
N ARG A 43 -5.93 -2.10 15.73
CA ARG A 43 -6.62 -1.20 14.80
C ARG A 43 -6.99 -1.87 13.48
N ILE A 44 -6.11 -2.71 12.92
CA ILE A 44 -6.41 -3.47 11.70
C ILE A 44 -7.60 -4.43 11.95
N ILE A 45 -7.58 -5.16 13.06
CA ILE A 45 -8.67 -6.08 13.42
C ILE A 45 -9.99 -5.32 13.61
N LEU A 46 -9.99 -4.20 14.32
CA LEU A 46 -11.18 -3.37 14.51
C LEU A 46 -11.74 -2.89 13.17
N ARG A 47 -10.89 -2.42 12.25
CA ARG A 47 -11.31 -2.03 10.90
C ARG A 47 -11.97 -3.18 10.13
N GLN A 48 -11.43 -4.39 10.25
CA GLN A 48 -12.01 -5.59 9.62
C GLN A 48 -13.38 -5.93 10.22
N LEU A 49 -13.51 -5.91 11.54
CA LEU A 49 -14.76 -6.23 12.24
C LEU A 49 -15.86 -5.22 11.95
N GLU A 50 -15.51 -3.94 11.85
CA GLU A 50 -16.45 -2.86 11.54
C GLU A 50 -16.73 -2.70 10.04
N ASN A 51 -16.02 -3.46 9.18
CA ASN A 51 -16.02 -3.32 7.72
C ASN A 51 -15.83 -1.86 7.27
N LYS A 52 -14.96 -1.12 7.96
CA LYS A 52 -14.67 0.29 7.69
C LYS A 52 -13.39 0.43 6.88
N ASP A 53 -13.56 0.69 5.59
CA ASP A 53 -12.46 1.06 4.70
C ASP A 53 -12.14 2.56 4.85
N ASP A 54 -11.46 2.91 5.94
CA ASP A 54 -11.07 4.29 6.23
C ASP A 54 -9.67 4.59 5.67
N ILE A 55 -9.62 5.41 4.61
CA ILE A 55 -8.37 5.89 3.99
C ILE A 55 -7.50 6.69 4.96
N SER A 56 -8.06 7.31 6.00
CA SER A 56 -7.28 8.09 6.97
C SER A 56 -6.32 7.23 7.80
N PHE A 57 -6.56 5.91 7.87
CA PHE A 57 -5.64 4.97 8.46
C PHE A 57 -4.47 4.61 7.52
N ASN A 58 -4.61 4.78 6.21
CA ASN A 58 -3.54 4.46 5.27
C ASN A 58 -2.33 5.38 5.48
N LEU A 59 -1.16 4.92 5.02
CA LEU A 59 0.04 5.75 5.04
C LEU A 59 -0.16 6.97 4.14
N SER A 60 0.30 8.14 4.55
CA SER A 60 0.09 9.40 3.82
C SER A 60 0.77 9.38 2.45
N LEU A 61 0.30 10.21 1.51
CA LEU A 61 0.96 10.39 0.21
C LEU A 61 2.46 10.74 0.38
N PRO A 62 3.40 9.90 -0.11
CA PRO A 62 4.81 10.22 -0.06
C PRO A 62 5.18 11.44 -0.92
N PRO A 63 6.28 12.15 -0.60
CA PRO A 63 6.84 13.16 -1.49
C PRO A 63 7.16 12.58 -2.87
N ASP A 64 6.97 13.38 -3.93
CA ASP A 64 7.30 13.04 -5.32
C ASP A 64 6.59 11.79 -5.88
N CYS A 65 5.62 11.22 -5.15
CA CYS A 65 4.77 10.13 -5.62
C CYS A 65 3.62 10.69 -6.47
N PRO A 66 3.45 10.27 -7.74
CA PRO A 66 2.29 10.67 -8.53
C PRO A 66 0.99 10.25 -7.86
N LYS A 67 -0.04 11.11 -7.91
CA LYS A 67 -1.31 10.86 -7.22
C LYS A 67 -1.93 9.55 -7.66
N GLU A 68 -1.87 9.23 -8.94
CA GLU A 68 -2.49 8.04 -9.52
C GLU A 68 -1.81 6.75 -9.03
N ILE A 69 -0.51 6.81 -8.73
CA ILE A 69 0.23 5.71 -8.12
C ILE A 69 -0.19 5.54 -6.66
N TYR A 70 -0.35 6.65 -5.93
CA TYR A 70 -0.83 6.60 -4.55
C TYR A 70 -2.28 6.10 -4.43
N ASP A 71 -3.15 6.47 -5.36
CA ASP A 71 -4.51 5.94 -5.44
C ASP A 71 -4.47 4.41 -5.60
N LEU A 72 -3.57 3.87 -6.44
CA LEU A 72 -3.33 2.43 -6.55
C LEU A 72 -2.80 1.80 -5.25
N LEU A 73 -1.90 2.47 -4.52
CA LEU A 73 -1.45 2.00 -3.20
C LEU A 73 -2.62 1.91 -2.21
N CYS A 74 -3.52 2.90 -2.23
CA CYS A 74 -4.73 2.88 -1.40
C CYS A 74 -5.63 1.68 -1.72
N GLU A 75 -5.81 1.33 -3.00
CA GLU A 75 -6.54 0.11 -3.39
C GLU A 75 -5.86 -1.17 -2.89
N CYS A 76 -4.52 -1.21 -2.89
CA CYS A 76 -3.77 -2.34 -2.33
C CYS A 76 -3.93 -2.47 -0.81
N TRP A 77 -4.20 -1.36 -0.11
CA TRP A 77 -4.45 -1.33 1.33
C TRP A 77 -5.91 -1.50 1.73
N HIS A 78 -6.79 -1.84 0.78
CA HIS A 78 -8.20 -2.09 1.06
C HIS A 78 -8.36 -3.14 2.17
N ILE A 79 -9.29 -2.88 3.11
CA ILE A 79 -9.50 -3.72 4.29
C ILE A 79 -9.95 -5.15 3.94
N ASP A 80 -10.89 -5.26 2.99
CA ASP A 80 -11.30 -6.50 2.36
C ASP A 80 -10.24 -6.93 1.33
N GLY A 81 -9.54 -8.03 1.62
CA GLY A 81 -8.49 -8.57 0.77
C GLY A 81 -8.96 -8.99 -0.63
N THR A 82 -10.25 -9.28 -0.81
CA THR A 82 -10.78 -9.68 -2.12
C THR A 82 -10.88 -8.51 -3.10
N LYS A 83 -11.02 -7.28 -2.57
CA LYS A 83 -11.10 -6.03 -3.35
C LYS A 83 -9.74 -5.47 -3.74
N ARG A 84 -8.65 -5.98 -3.15
CA ARG A 84 -7.29 -5.58 -3.55
C ARG A 84 -7.04 -6.03 -5.00
N PRO A 85 -6.34 -5.24 -5.83
CA PRO A 85 -5.99 -5.64 -7.19
C PRO A 85 -5.09 -6.89 -7.20
N ASN A 86 -4.97 -7.54 -8.35
CA ASN A 86 -4.00 -8.63 -8.50
C ASN A 86 -2.63 -8.05 -8.84
N ILE A 87 -1.58 -8.76 -8.43
CA ILE A 87 -0.20 -8.31 -8.67
C ILE A 87 0.11 -8.12 -10.16
N ALA A 88 -0.55 -8.88 -11.05
CA ALA A 88 -0.44 -8.72 -12.49
C ALA A 88 -1.02 -7.39 -12.98
N ASP A 89 -2.15 -6.95 -12.42
CA ASP A 89 -2.80 -5.69 -12.76
C ASP A 89 -1.95 -4.50 -12.29
N ILE A 90 -1.39 -4.61 -11.07
CA ILE A 90 -0.44 -3.65 -10.51
C ILE A 90 0.79 -3.51 -11.41
N ALA A 91 1.40 -4.63 -11.84
CA ALA A 91 2.56 -4.62 -12.71
C ALA A 91 2.26 -4.00 -14.08
N LEU A 92 1.09 -4.32 -14.66
CA LEU A 92 0.64 -3.72 -15.92
C LEU A 92 0.41 -2.21 -15.76
N TYR A 93 -0.17 -1.78 -14.64
CA TYR A 93 -0.37 -0.38 -14.34
C TYR A 93 0.96 0.38 -14.31
N PHE A 94 1.95 -0.14 -13.57
CA PHE A 94 3.28 0.47 -13.49
C PHE A 94 3.97 0.54 -14.84
N ARG A 95 3.91 -0.54 -15.63
CA ARG A 95 4.47 -0.56 -16.99
C ARG A 95 3.88 0.55 -17.88
N ARG A 96 2.59 0.87 -17.73
CA ARG A 96 1.94 1.92 -18.53
C ARG A 96 2.26 3.33 -18.06
N HIS A 97 2.38 3.55 -16.76
CA HIS A 97 2.45 4.89 -16.18
C HIS A 97 3.85 5.33 -15.75
N ILE A 98 4.78 4.41 -15.45
CA ILE A 98 6.16 4.74 -15.04
C ILE A 98 7.13 4.76 -16.23
N ASP A 99 6.95 3.91 -17.26
CA ASP A 99 7.82 3.94 -18.45
C ASP A 99 7.70 5.27 -19.22
N SER A 100 6.53 5.88 -19.20
CA SER A 100 6.24 7.16 -19.87
C SER A 100 7.01 8.36 -19.27
N SER A 101 7.43 8.25 -18.01
CA SER A 101 8.12 9.32 -17.26
C SER A 101 9.65 9.29 -17.43
N ARG A 102 10.20 8.22 -18.03
CA ARG A 102 11.65 8.03 -18.20
C ARG A 102 12.21 8.39 -19.58
N LEU A 103 11.39 8.59 -20.60
CA LEU A 103 11.86 8.99 -21.93
C LEU A 103 11.95 10.52 -22.15
N ASN A 104 11.39 11.33 -21.26
CA ASN A 104 11.40 12.80 -21.42
C ASN A 104 12.58 13.50 -20.74
N THR A 105 13.44 12.78 -20.00
CA THR A 105 14.50 13.39 -19.17
C THR A 105 15.92 13.15 -19.69
N VAL A 106 16.10 12.50 -20.85
CA VAL A 106 17.42 12.31 -21.49
C VAL A 106 17.58 13.19 -22.75
N SER A 107 16.67 14.15 -22.96
CA SER A 107 16.76 15.13 -24.05
C SER A 107 16.97 16.53 -23.49
N SER A 108 18.13 16.78 -22.88
CA SER A 108 18.68 18.13 -22.65
C SER A 108 20.19 18.03 -22.49
#